data_AF-A0A0Q7WWN6-F1
#
_entry.id   AF-A0A0Q7WWN6-F1
#
_cell.length_a   1.000
_cell.length_b   1.000
_cell.length_c   1.000
_cell.angle_alpha   90.00
_cell.angle_beta   90.00
_cell.angle_gamma   90.00
#
_symmetry.space_group_name_H-M   'P 1'
#
loop_
_entity.id
_entity.type
_entity.pdbx_description
1 polymer ?
#
loop_
_entity_poly.entity_id
_entity_poly.type
_entity_poly.pdbx_seq_one_letter_code
_entity_poly.pdbx_strand_id
1 'polypeptide(L)'
;MIPPPGNSRHLPTVAGVPLRYDIYATAWVHRMTQDMTHRYDGAAVRSHARGPGYAAALAGWIVSVAVSVGLVLFLASPQGMDLPGNPFSRLTEPAGPKFAVAMKTVRPGEGGLKTGDQARASSETERALDPLRQALGTPKPAIARINALIALGNILRDYAARTKTYPSSQMKLVPAANALAILKNGEFEKNVPTSIINEMQYVSDGRSYKVIVLGSGDCAVVRALRPSMVDPKRSAGDLDCIAYGTWTPAGREF
;
A
#
# COMPACT_ATOMS: atom_id res chain seq x y z
N MET A 1 53.29 -25.47 1.72
CA MET A 1 53.35 -24.03 1.38
C MET A 1 52.06 -23.39 1.86
N ILE A 2 52.17 -22.56 2.89
CA ILE A 2 51.08 -21.89 3.61
C ILE A 2 51.35 -20.39 3.47
N PRO A 3 50.45 -19.56 2.91
CA PRO A 3 50.64 -18.12 2.94
C PRO A 3 50.28 -17.52 4.31
N PRO A 4 50.96 -16.43 4.73
CA PRO A 4 50.83 -15.84 6.06
C PRO A 4 49.59 -14.91 6.21
N PRO A 5 49.18 -14.59 7.45
CA PRO A 5 48.05 -13.70 7.74
C PRO A 5 48.48 -12.22 7.65
N GLY A 6 47.67 -11.40 7.00
CA GLY A 6 47.98 -9.99 6.72
C GLY A 6 46.86 -9.02 7.09
N ASN A 7 46.97 -8.51 8.32
CA ASN A 7 46.72 -7.13 8.76
C ASN A 7 45.38 -6.41 8.46
N SER A 8 44.65 -6.18 9.55
CA SER A 8 43.61 -5.16 9.72
C SER A 8 44.17 -3.74 9.51
N ARG A 9 43.47 -2.91 8.72
CA ARG A 9 43.58 -1.45 8.76
C ARG A 9 42.21 -0.84 9.05
N HIS A 10 42.19 0.01 10.05
CA HIS A 10 41.09 0.90 10.41
C HIS A 10 41.32 2.32 9.85
N LEU A 11 40.20 3.06 9.73
CA LEU A 11 39.97 4.52 9.60
C LEU A 11 39.97 5.14 8.18
N PRO A 12 39.26 6.26 7.91
CA PRO A 12 38.22 6.99 8.66
C PRO A 12 36.95 7.38 7.82
N THR A 13 36.10 8.19 8.45
CA THR A 13 34.74 8.67 8.09
C THR A 13 34.67 9.86 7.11
N VAL A 14 33.47 10.03 6.51
CA VAL A 14 32.75 11.22 5.93
C VAL A 14 33.37 12.01 4.76
N ALA A 15 32.69 12.01 3.59
CA ALA A 15 31.99 13.17 2.98
C ALA A 15 31.83 13.02 1.45
N GLY A 16 30.62 13.26 0.95
CA GLY A 16 30.40 13.81 -0.39
C GLY A 16 30.07 12.84 -1.53
N VAL A 17 28.77 12.64 -1.79
CA VAL A 17 28.25 12.24 -3.11
C VAL A 17 26.95 13.03 -3.36
N PRO A 18 26.77 13.63 -4.55
CA PRO A 18 25.86 14.76 -4.77
C PRO A 18 24.39 14.35 -4.90
N LEU A 19 23.51 15.26 -4.43
CA LEU A 19 22.08 15.28 -4.73
C LEU A 19 21.85 15.41 -6.24
N ARG A 20 21.52 14.29 -6.89
CA ARG A 20 20.60 14.25 -8.03
C ARG A 20 19.57 13.19 -7.69
N TYR A 21 18.29 13.53 -7.65
CA TYR A 21 17.14 12.72 -8.09
C TYR A 21 15.85 13.37 -7.58
N ASP A 22 15.49 14.48 -8.23
CA ASP A 22 14.22 15.21 -8.04
C ASP A 22 13.34 15.17 -9.30
N ILE A 23 13.45 14.08 -10.08
CA ILE A 23 12.85 13.98 -11.42
C ILE A 23 11.62 13.04 -11.46
N TYR A 24 11.45 12.14 -10.48
CA TYR A 24 10.39 11.11 -10.56
C TYR A 24 9.05 11.53 -9.92
N ALA A 25 9.04 12.41 -8.92
CA ALA A 25 7.80 12.92 -8.33
C ALA A 25 7.12 13.93 -9.26
N THR A 26 7.90 14.82 -9.88
CA THR A 26 7.44 15.76 -10.91
C THR A 26 6.99 15.03 -12.17
N ALA A 27 7.69 13.99 -12.63
CA ALA A 27 7.25 13.22 -13.81
C ALA A 27 5.92 12.48 -13.61
N TRP A 28 5.61 12.00 -12.40
CA TRP A 28 4.36 11.30 -12.11
C TRP A 28 3.17 12.24 -12.00
N VAL A 29 3.34 13.39 -11.32
CA VAL A 29 2.32 14.45 -11.27
C VAL A 29 2.11 15.03 -12.67
N HIS A 30 3.18 15.27 -13.43
CA HIS A 30 3.11 15.80 -14.79
C HIS A 30 2.42 14.83 -15.77
N ARG A 31 2.62 13.50 -15.61
CA ARG A 31 1.92 12.48 -16.41
C ARG A 31 0.45 12.33 -16.02
N MET A 32 0.10 12.48 -14.74
CA MET A 32 -1.31 12.52 -14.31
C MET A 32 -2.03 13.78 -14.84
N THR A 33 -1.38 14.95 -14.81
CA THR A 33 -1.95 16.16 -15.40
C THR A 33 -2.06 16.08 -16.93
N GLN A 34 -1.13 15.40 -17.62
CA GLN A 34 -1.21 15.15 -19.06
C GLN A 34 -2.34 14.18 -19.44
N ASP A 35 -2.56 13.12 -18.66
CA ASP A 35 -3.63 12.15 -18.92
C ASP A 35 -5.02 12.75 -18.65
N MET A 36 -5.14 13.66 -17.67
CA MET A 36 -6.38 14.41 -17.43
C MET A 36 -6.64 15.49 -18.49
N THR A 37 -5.60 16.18 -18.99
CA THR A 37 -5.77 17.15 -20.10
C THR A 37 -6.16 16.46 -21.40
N HIS A 38 -5.57 15.30 -21.72
CA HIS A 38 -5.98 14.52 -22.91
C HIS A 38 -7.43 14.02 -22.86
N ARG A 39 -7.96 13.68 -21.68
CA ARG A 39 -9.37 13.28 -21.53
C ARG A 39 -10.34 14.45 -21.64
N TYR A 40 -9.94 15.66 -21.28
CA TYR A 40 -10.74 16.87 -21.48
C TYR A 40 -10.67 17.39 -22.92
N ASP A 41 -9.52 17.27 -23.59
CA ASP A 41 -9.39 17.62 -25.01
C ASP A 41 -10.25 16.70 -25.90
N GLY A 42 -10.42 15.42 -25.53
CA GLY A 42 -11.32 14.51 -26.24
C GLY A 42 -12.80 14.90 -26.21
N ALA A 43 -13.24 15.66 -25.20
CA ALA A 43 -14.60 16.18 -25.10
C ALA A 43 -14.76 17.57 -25.74
N ALA A 44 -13.67 18.34 -25.87
CA ALA A 44 -13.69 19.72 -26.38
C ALA A 44 -13.40 19.84 -27.90
N VAL A 45 -12.80 18.81 -28.53
CA VAL A 45 -12.35 18.88 -29.94
C VAL A 45 -13.49 18.69 -30.98
N ARG A 46 -14.77 18.83 -30.57
CA ARG A 46 -15.88 18.97 -31.53
C ARG A 46 -16.58 20.34 -31.55
N SER A 47 -16.07 21.34 -30.82
CA SER A 47 -16.53 22.72 -30.94
C SER A 47 -15.38 23.65 -31.30
N HIS A 48 -15.25 23.98 -32.58
CA HIS A 48 -14.58 25.20 -33.00
C HIS A 48 -15.24 26.40 -32.31
N ALA A 49 -14.51 27.09 -31.44
CA ALA A 49 -14.67 28.54 -31.25
C ALA A 49 -13.52 29.10 -30.39
N ARG A 50 -12.65 29.90 -31.02
CA ARG A 50 -11.93 30.98 -30.35
C ARG A 50 -12.98 31.99 -29.88
N GLY A 51 -13.51 31.77 -28.69
CA GLY A 51 -14.45 32.67 -28.03
C GLY A 51 -14.04 32.89 -26.58
N PRO A 52 -14.48 33.99 -25.95
CA PRO A 52 -14.18 34.34 -24.56
C PRO A 52 -14.59 33.27 -23.52
N GLY A 53 -15.30 32.21 -23.92
CA GLY A 53 -15.68 31.09 -23.06
C GLY A 53 -14.53 30.22 -22.56
N TYR A 54 -13.39 30.15 -23.25
CA TYR A 54 -12.27 29.29 -22.82
C TYR A 54 -11.58 29.83 -21.56
N ALA A 55 -11.44 31.16 -21.46
CA ALA A 55 -10.88 31.82 -20.29
C ALA A 55 -11.82 31.68 -19.06
N ALA A 56 -13.13 31.78 -19.29
CA ALA A 56 -14.13 31.57 -18.24
C ALA A 56 -14.15 30.12 -17.73
N ALA A 57 -14.00 29.13 -18.62
CA ALA A 57 -13.95 27.72 -18.25
C ALA A 57 -12.68 27.39 -17.42
N LEU A 58 -11.52 27.93 -17.82
CA LEU A 58 -10.27 27.76 -17.09
C LEU A 58 -10.30 28.44 -15.71
N ALA A 59 -10.85 29.66 -15.63
CA ALA A 59 -11.04 30.35 -14.35
C ALA A 59 -11.99 29.58 -13.43
N GLY A 60 -13.09 29.03 -13.95
CA GLY A 60 -14.01 28.19 -13.20
C GLY A 60 -13.34 26.93 -12.63
N TRP A 61 -12.46 26.29 -13.41
CA TRP A 61 -11.73 25.10 -12.95
C TRP A 61 -10.73 25.42 -11.83
N ILE A 62 -9.95 26.51 -11.98
CA ILE A 62 -8.98 26.94 -10.95
C ILE A 62 -9.69 27.28 -9.64
N VAL A 63 -10.81 27.99 -9.71
CA VAL A 63 -11.62 28.32 -8.52
C VAL A 63 -12.16 27.06 -7.85
N SER A 64 -12.66 26.10 -8.63
CA SER A 64 -13.17 24.82 -8.09
C SER A 64 -12.08 24.01 -7.37
N VAL A 65 -10.88 23.94 -7.94
CA VAL A 65 -9.73 23.27 -7.31
C VAL A 65 -9.32 24.00 -6.03
N ALA A 66 -9.23 25.33 -6.06
CA ALA A 66 -8.86 26.12 -4.88
C ALA A 66 -9.87 25.98 -3.74
N VAL A 67 -11.18 25.98 -4.04
CA VAL A 67 -12.25 25.75 -3.05
C VAL A 67 -12.17 24.34 -2.48
N SER A 68 -11.92 23.33 -3.32
CA SER A 68 -11.83 21.93 -2.86
C SER A 68 -10.63 21.72 -1.94
N VAL A 69 -9.47 22.27 -2.29
CA VAL A 69 -8.25 22.20 -1.46
C VAL A 69 -8.43 22.99 -0.16
N GLY A 70 -9.00 24.19 -0.22
CA GLY A 70 -9.31 25.00 0.96
C GLY A 70 -10.28 24.30 1.92
N LEU A 71 -11.32 23.65 1.38
CA LEU A 71 -12.28 22.89 2.18
C LEU A 71 -11.63 21.70 2.89
N VAL A 72 -10.77 20.95 2.20
CA VAL A 72 -10.03 19.82 2.81
C VAL A 72 -9.08 20.31 3.90
N LEU A 73 -8.34 21.39 3.65
CA LEU A 73 -7.44 21.97 4.65
C LEU A 73 -8.19 22.54 5.86
N PHE A 74 -9.36 23.15 5.64
CA PHE A 74 -10.21 23.64 6.73
C PHE A 74 -10.80 22.49 7.56
N LEU A 75 -11.33 21.44 6.92
CA LEU A 75 -11.87 20.26 7.61
C LEU A 75 -10.81 19.46 8.38
N ALA A 76 -9.53 19.56 7.98
CA ALA A 76 -8.39 18.97 8.68
C ALA A 76 -7.77 19.88 9.76
N SER A 77 -8.20 21.15 9.85
CA SER A 77 -7.74 22.08 10.88
C SER A 77 -8.44 21.83 12.23
N PRO A 78 -7.86 22.29 13.37
CA PRO A 78 -8.48 22.11 14.69
C PRO A 78 -9.92 22.63 14.76
N GLN A 79 -10.20 23.76 14.10
CA GLN A 79 -11.52 24.38 14.07
C GLN A 79 -12.53 23.59 13.23
N GLY A 80 -12.06 22.88 12.18
CA GLY A 80 -12.91 22.04 11.35
C GLY A 80 -13.27 20.72 12.01
N MET A 81 -12.41 20.20 12.90
CA MET A 81 -12.61 18.92 13.60
C MET A 81 -13.79 18.93 14.59
N ASP A 82 -14.13 20.12 15.11
CA ASP A 82 -15.25 20.33 16.05
C ASP A 82 -16.63 20.47 15.35
N LEU A 83 -16.68 20.44 14.01
CA LEU A 83 -17.94 20.55 13.27
C LEU A 83 -18.75 19.23 13.31
N PRO A 84 -20.05 19.28 13.70
CA PRO A 84 -20.90 18.10 13.70
C PRO A 84 -21.08 17.57 12.27
N GLY A 85 -20.74 16.30 12.04
CA GLY A 85 -20.85 15.65 10.74
C GLY A 85 -19.62 15.75 9.83
N ASN A 86 -18.49 16.28 10.32
CA ASN A 86 -17.23 16.21 9.58
C ASN A 86 -16.78 14.73 9.43
N PRO A 87 -16.52 14.24 8.21
CA PRO A 87 -16.10 12.86 7.96
C PRO A 87 -14.75 12.50 8.60
N PHE A 88 -13.91 13.50 8.90
CA PHE A 88 -12.61 13.31 9.55
C PHE A 88 -12.73 13.16 11.07
N SER A 89 -13.80 13.65 11.71
CA SER A 89 -14.02 13.50 13.17
C SER A 89 -14.25 12.05 13.60
N ARG A 90 -14.62 11.16 12.66
CA ARG A 90 -14.72 9.71 12.89
C ARG A 90 -13.38 8.98 12.83
N LEU A 91 -12.31 9.62 12.37
CA LEU A 91 -10.96 9.05 12.38
C LEU A 91 -10.29 9.19 13.75
N THR A 92 -10.77 10.10 14.60
CA THR A 92 -10.32 10.29 15.99
C THR A 92 -11.17 9.51 17.00
N GLU A 93 -12.34 8.99 16.61
CA GLU A 93 -13.09 8.05 17.45
C GLU A 93 -12.40 6.68 17.42
N PRO A 94 -11.89 6.15 18.55
CA PRO A 94 -11.37 4.80 18.61
C PRO A 94 -12.53 3.81 18.39
N ALA A 95 -12.64 3.29 17.17
CA ALA A 95 -13.56 2.22 16.84
C ALA A 95 -13.03 0.88 17.40
N GLY A 96 -13.41 0.58 18.65
CA GLY A 96 -13.14 -0.71 19.28
C GLY A 96 -13.94 -0.90 20.56
N PRO A 97 -14.32 -2.14 20.92
CA PRO A 97 -14.99 -2.40 22.18
C PRO A 97 -14.11 -1.94 23.35
N LYS A 98 -14.75 -1.42 24.40
CA LYS A 98 -14.11 -1.02 25.65
C LYS A 98 -13.46 -2.23 26.31
N PHE A 99 -12.26 -2.61 25.87
CA PHE A 99 -11.33 -3.31 26.72
C PHE A 99 -10.82 -2.28 27.71
N ALA A 100 -11.52 -2.18 28.85
CA ALA A 100 -10.86 -1.81 30.07
C ALA A 100 -9.78 -2.88 30.30
N VAL A 101 -8.60 -2.67 29.74
CA VAL A 101 -7.39 -3.18 30.37
C VAL A 101 -7.44 -2.49 31.73
N ALA A 102 -7.87 -3.23 32.74
CA ALA A 102 -7.51 -2.90 34.10
C ALA A 102 -5.98 -2.87 34.10
N MET A 103 -5.40 -1.71 33.80
CA MET A 103 -4.10 -1.38 34.36
C MET A 103 -4.36 -1.51 35.84
N LYS A 104 -3.96 -2.66 36.40
CA LYS A 104 -3.69 -2.76 37.82
C LYS A 104 -2.71 -1.62 38.04
N THR A 105 -3.22 -0.48 38.50
CA THR A 105 -2.41 0.59 39.07
C THR A 105 -1.73 -0.08 40.24
N VAL A 106 -0.58 -0.68 39.96
CA VAL A 106 0.37 -1.09 40.97
C VAL A 106 0.67 0.21 41.69
N ARG A 107 0.13 0.33 42.91
CA ARG A 107 0.50 1.40 43.83
C ARG A 107 2.03 1.48 43.82
N PRO A 108 2.62 2.68 43.76
CA PRO A 108 4.06 2.83 43.85
C PRO A 108 4.50 2.31 45.21
N GLY A 109 5.01 1.07 45.24
CA GLY A 109 5.33 0.34 46.45
C GLY A 109 4.60 -0.99 46.52
N GLU A 110 5.06 -1.97 45.74
CA GLU A 110 5.23 -3.38 46.12
C GLU A 110 5.42 -4.22 44.84
N GLY A 111 6.60 -4.82 44.71
CA GLY A 111 6.96 -5.72 43.60
C GLY A 111 7.76 -5.04 42.50
N GLY A 112 9.05 -4.80 42.75
CA GLY A 112 9.98 -4.38 41.72
C GLY A 112 10.04 -5.41 40.59
N LEU A 113 9.38 -5.12 39.46
CA LEU A 113 9.87 -5.62 38.19
C LEU A 113 11.30 -5.09 38.06
N LYS A 114 12.25 -6.01 38.01
CA LYS A 114 13.66 -5.65 37.84
C LYS A 114 13.74 -4.79 36.58
N THR A 115 14.41 -3.64 36.67
CA THR A 115 14.62 -2.67 35.59
C THR A 115 15.10 -3.34 34.29
N GLY A 116 15.74 -4.51 34.39
CA GLY A 116 16.12 -5.37 33.28
C GLY A 116 14.95 -5.98 32.48
N ASP A 117 13.83 -6.35 33.09
CA ASP A 117 12.67 -6.94 32.39
C ASP A 117 11.92 -5.86 31.58
N GLN A 118 11.82 -4.65 32.13
CA GLN A 118 11.22 -3.51 31.44
C GLN A 118 12.10 -3.00 30.29
N ALA A 119 13.43 -2.95 30.48
CA ALA A 119 14.37 -2.62 29.42
C ALA A 119 14.44 -3.71 28.33
N ARG A 120 14.26 -4.99 28.70
CA ARG A 120 14.19 -6.10 27.74
C ARG A 120 12.92 -6.03 26.91
N ALA A 121 11.76 -5.79 27.53
CA ALA A 121 10.50 -5.59 26.84
C ALA A 121 10.53 -4.37 25.89
N SER A 122 11.16 -3.26 26.28
CA SER A 122 11.32 -2.10 25.39
C SER A 122 12.22 -2.41 24.21
N SER A 123 13.35 -3.12 24.43
CA SER A 123 14.27 -3.52 23.36
C SER A 123 13.64 -4.50 22.36
N GLU A 124 12.77 -5.39 22.84
CA GLU A 124 12.06 -6.37 22.00
C GLU A 124 10.95 -5.70 21.18
N THR A 125 10.23 -4.75 21.79
CA THR A 125 9.25 -3.89 21.11
C THR A 125 9.91 -3.04 20.03
N GLU A 126 11.07 -2.46 20.33
CA GLU A 126 11.80 -1.60 19.39
C GLU A 126 12.33 -2.40 18.20
N ARG A 127 12.84 -3.63 18.42
CA ARG A 127 13.17 -4.58 17.35
C ARG A 127 11.95 -5.00 16.52
N ALA A 128 10.78 -5.14 17.13
CA ALA A 128 9.54 -5.48 16.41
C ALA A 128 9.03 -4.31 15.55
N LEU A 129 9.35 -3.07 15.92
CA LEU A 129 8.98 -1.85 15.18
C LEU A 129 9.98 -1.48 14.08
N ASP A 130 11.21 -1.99 14.11
CA ASP A 130 12.21 -1.68 13.08
C ASP A 130 11.81 -2.12 11.67
N PRO A 131 11.25 -3.33 11.43
CA PRO A 131 10.72 -3.71 10.12
C PRO A 131 9.60 -2.78 9.64
N LEU A 132 8.73 -2.35 10.57
CA LEU A 132 7.67 -1.37 10.29
C LEU A 132 8.25 -0.02 9.88
N ARG A 133 9.25 0.50 10.62
CA ARG A 133 9.95 1.75 10.28
C ARG A 133 10.67 1.65 8.95
N GLN A 134 11.31 0.54 8.67
CA GLN A 134 12.02 0.31 7.40
C GLN A 134 11.05 0.23 6.23
N ALA A 135 9.95 -0.50 6.37
CA ALA A 135 8.91 -0.61 5.35
C ALA A 135 8.22 0.74 5.08
N LEU A 136 7.99 1.54 6.12
CA LEU A 136 7.45 2.90 6.01
C LEU A 136 8.47 3.92 5.49
N GLY A 137 9.77 3.70 5.74
CA GLY A 137 10.86 4.56 5.23
C GLY A 137 11.10 4.40 3.74
N THR A 138 10.84 3.21 3.18
CA THR A 138 10.94 2.93 1.73
C THR A 138 9.72 2.16 1.21
N PRO A 139 8.52 2.77 1.14
CA PRO A 139 7.29 2.04 0.84
C PRO A 139 7.14 1.65 -0.64
N LYS A 140 8.07 2.06 -1.51
CA LYS A 140 7.99 1.85 -2.97
C LYS A 140 7.80 0.38 -3.38
N PRO A 141 8.53 -0.61 -2.82
CA PRO A 141 8.34 -2.01 -3.18
C PRO A 141 6.95 -2.53 -2.77
N ALA A 142 6.49 -2.19 -1.56
CA ALA A 142 5.16 -2.55 -1.08
C ALA A 142 4.06 -1.97 -1.97
N ILE A 143 4.15 -0.68 -2.34
CA ILE A 143 3.20 -0.03 -3.25
C ILE A 143 3.20 -0.70 -4.62
N ALA A 144 4.36 -1.07 -5.16
CA ALA A 144 4.45 -1.78 -6.42
C ALA A 144 3.74 -3.15 -6.37
N ARG A 145 3.91 -3.91 -5.28
CA ARG A 145 3.23 -5.20 -5.06
C ARG A 145 1.72 -5.04 -4.93
N ILE A 146 1.25 -4.05 -4.17
CA ILE A 146 -0.17 -3.71 -4.03
C ILE A 146 -0.77 -3.38 -5.41
N ASN A 147 -0.12 -2.53 -6.19
CA ASN A 147 -0.61 -2.14 -7.52
C ASN A 147 -0.67 -3.34 -8.48
N ALA A 148 0.34 -4.20 -8.45
CA ALA A 148 0.36 -5.41 -9.26
C ALA A 148 -0.76 -6.39 -8.87
N LEU A 149 -1.05 -6.57 -7.58
CA LEU A 149 -2.18 -7.38 -7.11
C LEU A 149 -3.52 -6.84 -7.60
N ILE A 150 -3.73 -5.53 -7.49
CA ILE A 150 -4.96 -4.87 -7.96
C ILE A 150 -5.12 -5.06 -9.47
N ALA A 151 -4.05 -4.83 -10.24
CA ALA A 151 -4.07 -5.00 -11.68
C ALA A 151 -4.39 -6.45 -12.08
N LEU A 152 -3.76 -7.45 -11.45
CA LEU A 152 -4.07 -8.85 -11.70
C LEU A 152 -5.51 -9.20 -11.31
N GLY A 153 -6.01 -8.69 -10.19
CA GLY A 153 -7.40 -8.85 -9.77
C GLY A 153 -8.40 -8.27 -10.77
N ASN A 154 -8.07 -7.15 -11.42
CA ASN A 154 -8.88 -6.57 -12.50
C ASN A 154 -8.90 -7.49 -13.73
N ILE A 155 -7.73 -7.96 -14.17
CA ILE A 155 -7.61 -8.85 -15.33
C ILE A 155 -8.41 -10.15 -15.11
N LEU A 156 -8.34 -10.73 -13.91
CA LEU A 156 -9.11 -11.91 -13.54
C LEU A 156 -10.63 -11.65 -13.62
N ARG A 157 -11.09 -10.50 -13.11
CA ARG A 157 -12.51 -10.11 -13.19
C ARG A 157 -12.96 -9.91 -14.64
N ASP A 158 -12.15 -9.25 -15.46
CA ASP A 158 -12.46 -9.04 -16.88
C ASP A 158 -12.50 -10.36 -17.64
N TYR A 159 -11.59 -11.29 -17.33
CA TYR A 159 -11.62 -12.63 -17.88
C TYR A 159 -12.92 -13.36 -17.50
N ALA A 160 -13.25 -13.41 -16.21
CA ALA A 160 -14.47 -14.07 -15.75
C ALA A 160 -15.75 -13.42 -16.28
N ALA A 161 -15.76 -12.10 -16.52
CA ALA A 161 -16.89 -11.44 -17.17
C ALA A 161 -17.18 -12.01 -18.57
N ARG A 162 -16.11 -12.34 -19.32
CA ARG A 162 -16.18 -12.91 -20.68
C ARG A 162 -16.44 -14.41 -20.70
N THR A 163 -15.73 -15.18 -19.87
CA THR A 163 -15.75 -16.66 -19.90
C THR A 163 -16.71 -17.28 -18.89
N LYS A 164 -17.26 -16.48 -17.98
CA LYS A 164 -18.07 -16.91 -16.82
C LYS A 164 -17.32 -17.76 -15.80
N THR A 165 -16.00 -17.88 -15.93
CA THR A 165 -15.14 -18.67 -15.04
C THR A 165 -13.79 -17.99 -14.81
N TYR A 166 -13.15 -18.28 -13.68
CA TYR A 166 -11.74 -17.96 -13.46
C TYR A 166 -10.85 -19.12 -13.94
N PRO A 167 -9.58 -18.88 -14.32
CA PRO A 167 -8.63 -19.96 -14.58
C PRO A 167 -8.54 -20.88 -13.36
N SER A 168 -8.94 -22.13 -13.47
CA SER A 168 -8.93 -23.04 -12.31
C SER A 168 -7.51 -23.46 -11.97
N SER A 169 -7.18 -23.50 -10.68
CA SER A 169 -5.96 -24.12 -10.17
C SER A 169 -6.23 -25.47 -9.51
N GLN A 170 -7.44 -26.02 -9.71
CA GLN A 170 -7.92 -27.23 -9.02
C GLN A 170 -7.81 -27.09 -7.48
N MET A 171 -8.08 -25.90 -6.96
CA MET A 171 -7.95 -25.59 -5.53
C MET A 171 -6.52 -25.77 -4.97
N LYS A 172 -5.51 -25.78 -5.83
CA LYS A 172 -4.10 -25.79 -5.41
C LYS A 172 -3.55 -24.38 -5.42
N LEU A 173 -2.73 -24.06 -4.43
CA LEU A 173 -1.94 -22.84 -4.44
C LEU A 173 -0.80 -23.01 -5.44
N VAL A 174 -0.76 -22.15 -6.46
CA VAL A 174 0.22 -22.21 -7.56
C VAL A 174 0.80 -20.82 -7.82
N PRO A 175 1.97 -20.70 -8.44
CA PRO A 175 2.48 -19.40 -8.87
C PRO A 175 1.49 -18.64 -9.75
N ALA A 176 1.32 -17.33 -9.53
CA ALA A 176 0.38 -16.52 -10.31
C ALA A 176 0.72 -16.47 -11.81
N ALA A 177 1.99 -16.70 -12.17
CA ALA A 177 2.44 -16.86 -13.56
C ALA A 177 1.64 -17.93 -14.33
N ASN A 178 1.20 -19.00 -13.65
CA ASN A 178 0.41 -20.06 -14.27
C ASN A 178 -0.96 -19.54 -14.73
N ALA A 179 -1.58 -18.65 -13.95
CA ALA A 179 -2.84 -18.01 -14.34
C ALA A 179 -2.61 -16.99 -15.47
N LEU A 180 -1.53 -16.20 -15.40
CA LEU A 180 -1.19 -15.21 -16.42
C LEU A 180 -1.03 -15.83 -17.83
N ALA A 181 -0.42 -17.01 -17.92
CA ALA A 181 -0.27 -17.74 -19.18
C ALA A 181 -1.63 -18.02 -19.86
N ILE A 182 -2.68 -18.27 -19.07
CA ILE A 182 -4.06 -18.51 -19.56
C ILE A 182 -4.75 -17.18 -19.93
N LEU A 183 -4.49 -16.13 -19.16
CA LEU A 183 -5.08 -14.81 -19.36
C LEU A 183 -4.56 -14.11 -20.62
N LYS A 184 -3.41 -14.55 -21.18
CA LYS A 184 -2.76 -13.99 -22.38
C LYS A 184 -2.57 -12.47 -22.29
N ASN A 185 -2.23 -11.96 -21.11
CA ASN A 185 -2.05 -10.53 -20.89
C ASN A 185 -0.57 -10.16 -20.79
N GLY A 186 0.07 -10.05 -21.95
CA GLY A 186 1.48 -9.63 -22.04
C GLY A 186 1.73 -8.17 -21.66
N GLU A 187 0.69 -7.34 -21.51
CA GLU A 187 0.84 -5.97 -21.03
C GLU A 187 1.10 -5.92 -19.52
N PHE A 188 0.46 -6.80 -18.76
CA PHE A 188 0.74 -6.94 -17.33
C PHE A 188 2.20 -7.33 -17.09
N GLU A 189 2.69 -8.36 -17.81
CA GLU A 189 4.05 -8.88 -17.66
C GLU A 189 5.14 -7.88 -18.10
N LYS A 190 4.81 -6.95 -19.00
CA LYS A 190 5.71 -5.86 -19.40
C LYS A 190 5.84 -4.76 -18.35
N ASN A 191 4.77 -4.51 -17.59
CA ASN A 191 4.69 -3.38 -16.66
C ASN A 191 4.97 -3.77 -15.19
N VAL A 192 4.90 -5.05 -14.87
CA VAL A 192 5.18 -5.57 -13.52
C VAL A 192 6.50 -6.33 -13.52
N PRO A 193 7.47 -5.96 -12.66
CA PRO A 193 8.72 -6.71 -12.53
C PRO A 193 8.49 -8.19 -12.23
N THR A 194 9.23 -9.07 -12.91
CA THR A 194 9.12 -10.53 -12.73
C THR A 194 9.35 -10.97 -11.29
N SER A 195 10.21 -10.26 -10.53
CA SER A 195 10.40 -10.52 -9.10
C SER A 195 9.11 -10.42 -8.30
N ILE A 196 8.27 -9.41 -8.58
CA ILE A 196 6.96 -9.25 -7.94
C ILE A 196 5.99 -10.35 -8.37
N ILE A 197 5.99 -10.72 -9.66
CA ILE A 197 5.12 -11.79 -10.17
C ILE A 197 5.44 -13.14 -9.51
N ASN A 198 6.73 -13.44 -9.32
CA ASN A 198 7.19 -14.70 -8.72
C ASN A 198 6.84 -14.82 -7.23
N GLU A 199 6.59 -13.71 -6.54
CA GLU A 199 6.14 -13.69 -5.15
C GLU A 199 4.63 -13.91 -5.01
N MET A 200 3.87 -13.79 -6.10
CA MET A 200 2.42 -13.96 -6.09
C MET A 200 2.04 -15.43 -6.23
N GLN A 201 1.12 -15.85 -5.36
CA GLN A 201 0.45 -17.13 -5.39
C GLN A 201 -1.01 -16.96 -5.77
N TYR A 202 -1.56 -17.95 -6.45
CA TYR A 202 -2.91 -17.98 -6.98
C TYR A 202 -3.60 -19.29 -6.60
N VAL A 203 -4.86 -19.22 -6.23
CA VAL A 203 -5.74 -20.38 -6.00
C VAL A 203 -7.14 -20.08 -6.49
N SER A 204 -7.78 -21.06 -7.14
CA SER A 204 -9.11 -20.93 -7.73
C SER A 204 -9.81 -22.29 -7.90
N ASP A 205 -11.11 -22.31 -7.63
CA ASP A 205 -12.03 -23.41 -7.97
C ASP A 205 -12.68 -23.23 -9.36
N GLY A 206 -12.37 -22.14 -10.06
CA GLY A 206 -12.99 -21.75 -11.33
C GLY A 206 -14.21 -20.84 -11.21
N ARG A 207 -14.79 -20.67 -10.01
CA ARG A 207 -15.89 -19.75 -9.71
C ARG A 207 -15.47 -18.58 -8.82
N SER A 208 -14.44 -18.81 -8.01
CA SER A 208 -13.87 -17.92 -7.02
C SER A 208 -12.36 -18.00 -7.12
N TYR A 209 -11.66 -16.94 -6.72
CA TYR A 209 -10.21 -16.92 -6.70
C TYR A 209 -9.66 -16.17 -5.48
N LYS A 210 -8.40 -16.44 -5.18
CA LYS A 210 -7.53 -15.65 -4.32
C LYS A 210 -6.14 -15.55 -4.95
N VAL A 211 -5.62 -14.33 -5.06
CA VAL A 211 -4.21 -14.04 -5.36
C VAL A 211 -3.61 -13.38 -4.12
N ILE A 212 -2.47 -13.88 -3.65
CA ILE A 212 -1.78 -13.33 -2.48
C ILE A 212 -0.28 -13.19 -2.73
N VAL A 213 0.35 -12.28 -2.00
CA VAL A 213 1.79 -12.26 -1.76
C VAL A 213 2.02 -12.87 -0.37
N LEU A 214 3.01 -13.76 -0.27
CA LEU A 214 3.36 -14.45 0.99
C LEU A 214 4.69 -13.94 1.54
N GLY A 215 4.73 -13.63 2.83
CA GLY A 215 5.97 -13.43 3.59
C GLY A 215 6.85 -12.28 3.11
N SER A 216 6.29 -11.26 2.45
CA SER A 216 7.08 -10.18 1.85
C SER A 216 7.54 -9.10 2.84
N GLY A 217 7.07 -9.14 4.08
CA GLY A 217 7.38 -8.15 5.12
C GLY A 217 6.64 -6.81 4.98
N ASP A 218 5.75 -6.64 3.99
CA ASP A 218 5.06 -5.36 3.77
C ASP A 218 3.75 -5.21 4.56
N CYS A 219 3.42 -6.16 5.41
CA CYS A 219 2.09 -6.28 5.99
C CYS A 219 1.63 -5.05 6.77
N ALA A 220 2.57 -4.42 7.46
CA ALA A 220 2.40 -3.11 8.06
C ALA A 220 1.92 -2.02 7.08
N VAL A 221 2.60 -1.89 5.94
CA VAL A 221 2.29 -0.90 4.90
C VAL A 221 0.93 -1.22 4.28
N VAL A 222 0.64 -2.50 4.03
CA VAL A 222 -0.64 -2.94 3.48
C VAL A 222 -1.79 -2.67 4.45
N ARG A 223 -1.62 -2.94 5.75
CA ARG A 223 -2.62 -2.60 6.78
C ARG A 223 -2.93 -1.10 6.79
N ALA A 224 -1.91 -0.26 6.70
CA ALA A 224 -2.08 1.19 6.69
C ALA A 224 -2.80 1.71 5.43
N LEU A 225 -2.46 1.16 4.25
CA LEU A 225 -2.95 1.69 2.97
C LEU A 225 -4.24 1.01 2.45
N ARG A 226 -4.38 -0.29 2.72
CA ARG A 226 -5.38 -1.21 2.13
C ARG A 226 -5.71 -2.35 3.11
N PRO A 227 -6.31 -2.07 4.29
CA PRO A 227 -6.55 -3.10 5.31
C PRO A 227 -7.41 -4.27 4.81
N SER A 228 -8.30 -4.04 3.85
CA SER A 228 -9.13 -5.09 3.24
C SER A 228 -8.36 -6.12 2.43
N MET A 229 -7.09 -5.85 2.06
CA MET A 229 -6.22 -6.78 1.34
C MET A 229 -5.50 -7.76 2.27
N VAL A 230 -5.53 -7.56 3.59
CA VAL A 230 -4.89 -8.48 4.55
C VAL A 230 -5.68 -9.78 4.64
N ASP A 231 -5.01 -10.91 4.40
CA ASP A 231 -5.68 -12.21 4.45
C ASP A 231 -5.98 -12.59 5.91
N PRO A 232 -7.26 -12.65 6.32
CA PRO A 232 -7.61 -12.93 7.71
C PRO A 232 -7.16 -14.32 8.16
N LYS A 233 -7.06 -15.31 7.25
CA LYS A 233 -6.62 -16.68 7.60
C LYS A 233 -5.12 -16.76 7.85
N ARG A 234 -4.37 -15.80 7.31
CA ARG A 234 -2.92 -15.75 7.32
C ARG A 234 -2.46 -14.45 7.96
N SER A 235 -3.18 -14.01 8.98
CA SER A 235 -2.86 -12.84 9.80
C SER A 235 -2.40 -13.30 11.18
N ALA A 236 -1.29 -12.75 11.67
CA ALA A 236 -0.75 -13.06 13.00
C ALA A 236 -0.86 -11.81 13.88
N GLY A 237 -1.93 -11.71 14.66
CA GLY A 237 -2.20 -10.55 15.51
C GLY A 237 -2.55 -9.27 14.73
N ASP A 238 -2.30 -8.12 15.36
CA ASP A 238 -2.76 -6.80 14.89
C ASP A 238 -1.75 -6.06 14.00
N LEU A 239 -0.49 -6.49 14.00
CA LEU A 239 0.60 -5.82 13.27
C LEU A 239 1.21 -6.70 12.19
N ASP A 240 1.14 -8.03 12.34
CA ASP A 240 1.78 -8.95 11.42
C ASP A 240 0.74 -9.64 10.52
N CYS A 241 1.10 -9.83 9.26
CA CYS A 241 0.41 -10.79 8.42
C CYS A 241 1.41 -11.59 7.61
N ILE A 242 1.04 -12.85 7.39
CA ILE A 242 1.79 -13.79 6.57
C ILE A 242 1.43 -13.57 5.09
N ALA A 243 0.20 -13.11 4.82
CA ALA A 243 -0.28 -12.90 3.46
C ALA A 243 -1.19 -11.67 3.31
N TYR A 244 -1.12 -11.06 2.13
CA TYR A 244 -2.11 -10.08 1.67
C TYR A 244 -2.34 -10.23 0.17
N GLY A 245 -3.48 -9.75 -0.34
CA GLY A 245 -3.91 -10.08 -1.68
C GLY A 245 -5.22 -9.47 -2.12
N THR A 246 -5.76 -10.03 -3.20
CA THR A 246 -7.10 -9.75 -3.72
C THR A 246 -7.83 -11.08 -3.94
N TRP A 247 -9.13 -11.09 -3.69
CA TRP A 247 -9.96 -12.29 -3.79
C TRP A 247 -11.42 -11.94 -4.07
N THR A 248 -12.14 -12.92 -4.58
CA THR A 248 -13.61 -12.94 -4.54
C THR A 248 -14.13 -13.19 -3.12
N PRO A 249 -15.38 -12.83 -2.77
CA PRO A 249 -15.93 -13.07 -1.43
C PRO A 249 -15.77 -14.52 -0.95
N ALA A 250 -16.09 -15.52 -1.79
CA ALA A 250 -15.92 -16.93 -1.44
C ALA A 250 -14.43 -17.36 -1.46
N GLY A 251 -13.64 -16.82 -2.39
CA GLY A 251 -12.20 -17.09 -2.45
C GLY A 251 -11.41 -16.57 -1.25
N ARG A 252 -11.99 -15.68 -0.43
CA ARG A 252 -11.42 -15.26 0.87
C ARG A 252 -11.10 -16.45 1.78
N GLU A 253 -11.85 -17.54 1.64
CA GLU A 253 -11.73 -18.73 2.48
C GLU A 253 -10.67 -19.73 2.01
N PHE A 254 -10.01 -19.48 0.87
CA PHE A 254 -8.91 -20.31 0.37
C PHE A 254 -7.61 -20.13 1.16
#